data_AF-A0A1H4SH89-F1
#
_entry.id   AF-A0A1H4SH89-F1
#
_cell.length_a   1.000
_cell.length_b   1.000
_cell.length_c   1.000
_cell.angle_alpha   90.00
_cell.angle_beta   90.00
_cell.angle_gamma   90.00
#
_symmetry.space_group_name_H-M   'P 1'
#
loop_
_entity.id
_entity.type
_entity.pdbx_description
1 polymer ?
#
loop_
_entity_poly.entity_id
_entity_poly.type
_entity_poly.pdbx_seq_one_letter_code
_entity_poly.pdbx_strand_id
1 'polypeptide(L)'
;MSQLLEDLKAVRTLLTPPAKWTRDYYAMDEEQSQIEPWSTYATCYCMLGAMNKVVAEGEFPNQLDELTYDTSEKNPRWKALEGAIQIVVTRTHSDIPTFNDDRRTTHDDVLNVLDEAIANVKSAS
;
A
#
# COMPACT_ATOMS: atom_id res chain seq x y z
N MET A 1 -17.10 6.30 10.10
CA MET A 1 -16.09 6.17 9.03
C MET A 1 -15.45 4.80 9.17
N SER A 2 -15.46 3.95 8.15
CA SER A 2 -14.97 2.57 8.28
C SER A 2 -13.45 2.52 8.35
N GLN A 3 -12.89 1.52 9.04
CA GLN A 3 -11.43 1.34 9.13
C GLN A 3 -10.79 1.20 7.75
N LEU A 4 -11.44 0.47 6.83
CA LEU A 4 -10.98 0.33 5.44
C LEU A 4 -10.82 1.67 4.73
N LEU A 5 -11.76 2.61 4.94
CA LEU A 5 -11.69 3.94 4.32
C LEU A 5 -10.51 4.75 4.88
N GLU A 6 -10.24 4.65 6.18
CA GLU A 6 -9.10 5.32 6.79
C GLU A 6 -7.77 4.72 6.32
N ASP A 7 -7.70 3.39 6.22
CA ASP A 7 -6.52 2.69 5.74
C ASP A 7 -6.21 3.07 4.28
N LEU A 8 -7.22 3.12 3.41
CA LEU A 8 -7.06 3.55 2.01
C LEU A 8 -6.53 4.99 1.90
N LYS A 9 -7.07 5.90 2.72
CA LYS A 9 -6.58 7.29 2.77
C LYS A 9 -5.15 7.38 3.30
N ALA A 10 -4.78 6.54 4.27
CA ALA A 10 -3.43 6.50 4.80
C ALA A 10 -2.43 6.00 3.74
N VAL A 11 -2.77 4.94 2.99
CA VAL A 11 -1.95 4.45 1.85
C VAL A 11 -1.78 5.54 0.79
N ARG A 12 -2.88 6.20 0.41
CA ARG A 12 -2.84 7.35 -0.51
C ARG A 12 -1.96 8.48 0.02
N THR A 13 -2.12 8.87 1.27
CA THR A 13 -1.32 9.95 1.88
C THR A 13 0.17 9.59 1.86
N LEU A 14 0.51 8.36 2.25
CA LEU A 14 1.89 7.87 2.28
C LEU A 14 2.55 7.93 0.90
N LEU A 15 1.81 7.55 -0.15
CA LEU A 15 2.30 7.55 -1.52
C LEU A 15 2.14 8.91 -2.22
N THR A 16 1.62 9.95 -1.58
CA THR A 16 1.33 11.23 -2.27
C THR A 16 2.56 11.92 -2.86
N PRO A 17 3.73 11.98 -2.21
CA PRO A 17 4.92 12.51 -2.84
C PRO A 17 5.47 11.49 -3.86
N PRO A 18 5.84 11.90 -5.09
CA PRO A 18 6.40 10.97 -6.09
C PRO A 18 7.65 10.23 -5.58
N ALA A 19 8.47 10.89 -4.75
CA ALA A 19 9.66 10.29 -4.14
C ALA A 19 9.35 9.20 -3.09
N LYS A 20 8.09 9.08 -2.64
CA LYS A 20 7.64 8.03 -1.73
C LYS A 20 7.16 6.77 -2.45
N TRP A 21 7.11 6.78 -3.77
CA TRP A 21 6.70 5.63 -4.57
C TRP A 21 7.91 4.93 -5.22
N THR A 22 7.92 3.59 -5.18
CA THR A 22 8.89 2.78 -5.89
C THR A 22 8.26 1.62 -6.66
N ARG A 23 9.02 1.08 -7.61
CA ARG A 23 8.78 -0.19 -8.30
C ARG A 23 9.75 -1.26 -7.80
N ASP A 24 9.53 -2.50 -8.23
CA ASP A 24 10.40 -3.67 -8.12
C ASP A 24 10.65 -4.19 -6.70
N TYR A 25 10.29 -3.43 -5.65
CA TYR A 25 10.43 -3.85 -4.26
C TYR A 25 9.42 -3.18 -3.32
N TYR A 26 9.16 -3.79 -2.16
CA TYR A 26 8.16 -3.31 -1.20
C TYR A 26 8.51 -1.95 -0.61
N ALA A 27 9.74 -1.78 -0.14
CA ALA A 27 10.23 -0.53 0.40
C ALA A 27 11.74 -0.36 0.26
N MET A 28 12.21 0.87 0.20
CA MET A 28 13.64 1.17 0.23
C MET A 28 13.94 2.26 1.26
N ASP A 29 15.14 2.25 1.81
CA ASP A 29 15.65 3.30 2.69
C ASP A 29 16.25 4.49 1.88
N GLU A 30 16.88 5.44 2.59
CA GLU A 30 17.50 6.62 1.96
C GLU A 30 18.66 6.27 1.02
N GLU A 31 19.31 5.14 1.24
CA GLU A 31 20.43 4.65 0.42
C GLU A 31 19.95 3.80 -0.77
N GLN A 32 18.63 3.71 -0.99
CA GLN A 32 18.00 2.83 -1.98
C GLN A 32 18.23 1.33 -1.68
N SER A 33 18.53 0.99 -0.42
CA SER A 33 18.64 -0.40 0.00
C SER A 33 17.25 -0.96 0.27
N GLN A 34 17.04 -2.19 -0.20
CA GLN A 34 15.82 -2.95 0.03
C GLN A 34 15.63 -3.24 1.51
N ILE A 35 14.47 -2.89 2.06
CA ILE A 35 14.15 -3.07 3.47
C ILE A 35 12.69 -3.47 3.66
N GLU A 36 12.38 -3.98 4.85
CA GLU A 36 11.00 -4.29 5.22
C GLU A 36 10.13 -3.02 5.25
N PRO A 37 8.88 -3.08 4.74
CA PRO A 37 8.01 -1.91 4.64
C PRO A 37 7.60 -1.35 6.01
N TRP A 38 7.56 -2.15 7.06
CA TRP A 38 7.27 -1.67 8.41
C TRP A 38 8.47 -0.98 9.09
N SER A 39 9.67 -1.09 8.53
CA SER A 39 10.87 -0.45 9.07
C SER A 39 10.67 1.06 9.24
N THR A 40 11.26 1.61 10.30
CA THR A 40 11.32 3.06 10.53
C THR A 40 12.28 3.77 9.57
N TYR A 41 13.20 3.02 8.94
CA TYR A 41 14.15 3.53 7.93
C TYR A 41 13.58 3.49 6.50
N ALA A 42 12.45 2.82 6.29
CA ALA A 42 11.81 2.80 4.97
C ALA A 42 11.37 4.22 4.58
N THR A 43 11.80 4.67 3.40
CA THR A 43 11.53 6.02 2.91
C THR A 43 10.65 6.07 1.69
N CYS A 44 10.57 5.02 0.87
CA CYS A 44 9.63 4.90 -0.24
C CYS A 44 9.06 3.48 -0.34
N TYR A 45 7.92 3.32 -1.00
CA TYR A 45 7.12 2.11 -1.00
C TYR A 45 6.50 1.82 -2.37
N CYS A 46 6.36 0.55 -2.73
CA CYS A 46 5.36 0.17 -3.74
C CYS A 46 3.95 0.18 -3.11
N MET A 47 2.91 -0.07 -3.92
CA MET A 47 1.54 -0.15 -3.40
C MET A 47 1.37 -1.17 -2.27
N LEU A 48 1.89 -2.39 -2.43
CA LEU A 48 1.81 -3.42 -1.39
C LEU A 48 2.64 -3.08 -0.15
N GLY A 49 3.81 -2.46 -0.33
CA GLY A 49 4.64 -1.99 0.79
C GLY A 49 3.93 -0.92 1.61
N ALA A 50 3.26 0.02 0.93
CA ALA A 50 2.48 1.06 1.60
C ALA A 50 1.30 0.47 2.39
N MET A 51 0.61 -0.54 1.85
CA MET A 51 -0.42 -1.28 2.58
C MET A 51 0.13 -1.95 3.84
N ASN A 52 1.27 -2.65 3.72
CA ASN A 52 1.94 -3.29 4.84
C ASN A 52 2.31 -2.27 5.92
N LYS A 53 2.90 -1.13 5.55
CA LYS A 53 3.26 -0.05 6.46
C LYS A 53 2.04 0.46 7.25
N VAL A 54 0.95 0.76 6.56
CA VAL A 54 -0.28 1.29 7.17
C VAL A 54 -0.94 0.28 8.12
N VAL A 55 -1.00 -0.99 7.75
CA VAL A 55 -1.58 -2.03 8.60
C VAL A 55 -0.71 -2.25 9.83
N ALA A 56 0.61 -2.39 9.64
CA ALA A 56 1.58 -2.60 10.71
C ALA A 56 1.54 -1.48 11.76
N GLU A 57 1.52 -0.21 11.34
CA GLU A 57 1.47 0.92 12.27
C GLU A 57 0.17 1.01 13.06
N GLY A 58 -0.95 0.58 12.47
CA GLY A 58 -2.24 0.58 13.17
C GLY A 58 -2.39 -0.56 14.18
N GLU A 59 -1.66 -1.66 14.02
CA GLU A 59 -1.80 -2.85 14.89
C GLU A 59 -0.66 -3.05 15.87
N PHE A 60 0.57 -2.75 15.46
CA PHE A 60 1.79 -3.04 16.21
C PHE A 60 2.65 -1.79 16.38
N PRO A 61 2.12 -0.67 16.89
CA PRO A 61 2.85 0.60 16.97
C PRO A 61 4.14 0.52 17.79
N ASN A 62 4.29 -0.50 18.65
CA ASN A 62 5.45 -0.70 19.52
C ASN A 62 6.23 -2.01 19.23
N GLN A 63 5.90 -2.75 18.17
CA GLN A 63 6.46 -4.08 17.89
C GLN A 63 6.80 -4.28 16.40
N LEU A 64 7.08 -3.19 15.67
CA LEU A 64 7.40 -3.27 14.25
C LEU A 64 8.62 -4.16 13.97
N ASP A 65 9.60 -4.19 14.87
CA ASP A 65 10.81 -5.00 14.73
C ASP A 65 10.57 -6.52 14.92
N GLU A 66 9.42 -6.92 15.46
CA GLU A 66 9.03 -8.32 15.68
C GLU A 66 8.12 -8.85 14.56
N LEU A 67 7.72 -7.99 13.61
CA LEU A 67 6.82 -8.38 12.53
C LEU A 67 7.51 -9.30 11.53
N THR A 68 6.76 -10.32 11.11
CA THR A 68 7.12 -11.17 9.99
C THR A 68 6.13 -10.97 8.87
N TYR A 69 6.57 -11.17 7.63
CA TYR A 69 5.74 -11.02 6.43
C TYR A 69 4.40 -11.78 6.50
N ASP A 70 4.39 -12.97 7.11
CA ASP A 70 3.18 -13.80 7.27
C ASP A 70 2.10 -13.16 8.16
N THR A 71 2.49 -12.27 9.07
CA THR A 71 1.55 -11.59 9.98
C THR A 71 0.70 -10.53 9.28
N SER A 72 1.22 -9.90 8.22
CA SER A 72 0.49 -8.84 7.52
C SER A 72 -0.50 -9.38 6.48
N GLU A 73 -0.16 -10.44 5.72
CA GLU A 73 -1.09 -10.98 4.71
C GLU A 73 -2.28 -11.74 5.30
N LYS A 74 -2.11 -12.34 6.48
CA LYS A 74 -3.21 -12.99 7.22
C LYS A 74 -4.11 -11.99 7.95
N ASN A 75 -3.75 -10.72 7.89
CA ASN A 75 -4.48 -9.66 8.55
C ASN A 75 -5.80 -9.34 7.84
N PRO A 76 -6.95 -9.31 8.55
CA PRO A 76 -8.23 -8.96 7.93
C PRO A 76 -8.27 -7.52 7.38
N ARG A 77 -7.56 -6.57 7.98
CA ARG A 77 -7.43 -5.20 7.45
C ARG A 77 -6.64 -5.19 6.14
N TRP A 78 -5.53 -5.93 6.09
CA TRP A 78 -4.75 -6.07 4.87
C TRP A 78 -5.56 -6.72 3.75
N LYS A 79 -6.32 -7.79 4.03
CA LYS A 79 -7.21 -8.43 3.05
C LYS A 79 -8.32 -7.50 2.57
N ALA A 80 -8.89 -6.68 3.45
CA ALA A 80 -9.89 -5.69 3.07
C ALA A 80 -9.30 -4.61 2.15
N LEU A 81 -8.09 -4.10 2.46
CA LEU A 81 -7.34 -3.16 1.62
C LEU A 81 -7.04 -3.76 0.24
N GLU A 82 -6.45 -4.97 0.24
CA GLU A 82 -6.11 -5.70 -0.98
C GLU A 82 -7.35 -5.85 -1.87
N GLY A 83 -8.46 -6.35 -1.32
CA GLY A 83 -9.69 -6.53 -2.08
C GLY A 83 -10.22 -5.24 -2.69
N ALA A 84 -10.21 -4.13 -1.95
CA ALA A 84 -10.69 -2.84 -2.44
C ALA A 84 -9.83 -2.29 -3.60
N ILE A 85 -8.51 -2.39 -3.49
CA ILE A 85 -7.57 -1.92 -4.52
C ILE A 85 -7.60 -2.86 -5.74
N GLN A 86 -7.62 -4.17 -5.51
CA GLN A 86 -7.61 -5.20 -6.54
C GLN A 86 -8.83 -5.09 -7.48
N ILE A 87 -10.01 -4.70 -6.97
CA ILE A 87 -11.21 -4.45 -7.79
C ILE A 87 -10.97 -3.37 -8.86
N VAL A 88 -10.16 -2.36 -8.56
CA VAL A 88 -9.83 -1.29 -9.51
C VAL A 88 -8.72 -1.75 -10.45
N VAL A 89 -7.66 -2.35 -9.90
CA VAL A 89 -6.48 -2.80 -10.66
C VAL A 89 -6.83 -3.86 -11.71
N THR A 90 -7.69 -4.82 -11.37
CA THR A 90 -8.07 -5.96 -12.25
C THR A 90 -8.77 -5.57 -13.54
N ARG A 91 -9.15 -4.29 -13.68
CA ARG A 91 -9.71 -3.76 -14.93
C ARG A 91 -8.64 -3.60 -16.03
N THR A 92 -7.37 -3.52 -15.65
CA THR A 92 -6.26 -3.24 -16.58
C THR A 92 -5.09 -4.22 -16.44
N HIS A 93 -4.87 -4.81 -15.26
CA HIS A 93 -3.76 -5.70 -14.96
C HIS A 93 -4.24 -6.94 -14.19
N SER A 94 -3.41 -7.97 -14.04
CA SER A 94 -3.79 -9.19 -13.29
C SER A 94 -3.84 -8.96 -11.78
N ASP A 95 -2.97 -8.10 -11.25
CA ASP A 95 -2.76 -7.91 -9.81
C ASP A 95 -2.02 -6.60 -9.52
N ILE A 96 -2.01 -6.22 -8.23
CA ILE A 96 -1.39 -4.99 -7.73
C ILE A 96 0.12 -4.92 -8.07
N PRO A 97 0.95 -5.96 -7.85
CA PRO A 97 2.36 -5.94 -8.25
C PRO A 97 2.55 -5.67 -9.74
N THR A 98 1.84 -6.40 -10.59
CA THR A 98 1.93 -6.28 -12.05
C THR A 98 1.54 -4.89 -12.52
N PHE A 99 0.53 -4.27 -11.91
CA PHE A 99 0.18 -2.87 -12.17
C PHE A 99 1.27 -1.92 -11.69
N ASN A 100 1.74 -2.02 -10.45
CA ASN A 100 2.74 -1.12 -9.88
C ASN A 100 4.04 -1.11 -10.70
N ASP A 101 4.48 -2.28 -11.12
CA ASP A 101 5.79 -2.48 -11.77
C ASP A 101 5.74 -2.38 -13.30
N ASP A 102 4.55 -2.23 -13.91
CA ASP A 102 4.48 -1.96 -15.36
C ASP A 102 5.20 -0.63 -15.66
N ARG A 103 6.14 -0.67 -16.61
CA ARG A 103 6.92 0.49 -17.08
C ARG A 103 6.06 1.67 -17.56
N ARG A 104 4.78 1.42 -17.89
CA ARG A 104 3.81 2.42 -18.34
C ARG A 104 3.01 3.01 -17.19
N THR A 105 2.94 2.34 -16.04
CA THR A 105 2.28 2.87 -14.85
C THR A 105 3.05 4.06 -14.34
N THR A 106 2.37 5.19 -14.17
CA THR A 106 2.93 6.40 -13.58
C THR A 106 2.53 6.51 -12.11
N HIS A 107 3.17 7.44 -11.40
CA HIS A 107 2.80 7.76 -10.02
C HIS A 107 1.34 8.24 -9.94
N ASP A 108 0.91 9.06 -10.89
CA ASP A 108 -0.47 9.55 -10.97
C ASP A 108 -1.46 8.39 -11.18
N ASP A 109 -1.11 7.37 -11.97
CA ASP A 109 -1.96 6.18 -12.13
C ASP A 109 -2.15 5.44 -10.80
N VAL A 110 -1.09 5.31 -10.00
CA VAL A 110 -1.17 4.72 -8.66
C VAL A 110 -2.09 5.53 -7.75
N LEU A 111 -1.97 6.85 -7.74
CA LEU A 111 -2.86 7.72 -6.96
C LEU A 111 -4.32 7.63 -7.43
N ASN A 112 -4.55 7.57 -8.75
CA ASN A 112 -5.89 7.44 -9.33
C ASN A 112 -6.56 6.13 -8.92
N VAL A 113 -5.82 5.01 -8.90
CA VAL A 113 -6.34 3.73 -8.40
C VAL A 113 -6.79 3.83 -6.94
N LEU A 114 -6.00 4.48 -6.10
CA LEU A 114 -6.33 4.67 -4.68
C LEU A 114 -7.52 5.61 -4.49
N ASP A 115 -7.58 6.71 -5.25
CA ASP A 115 -8.67 7.67 -5.21
C ASP A 115 -9.99 7.02 -5.66
N GLU A 116 -9.95 6.14 -6.67
CA GLU A 116 -11.13 5.37 -7.10
C GLU A 116 -11.56 4.33 -6.06
N ALA A 117 -10.62 3.59 -5.47
CA ALA A 117 -10.92 2.63 -4.39
C ALA A 117 -11.59 3.34 -3.19
N ILE A 118 -11.10 4.53 -2.83
CA ILE A 118 -11.70 5.39 -1.80
C ILE A 118 -13.13 5.79 -2.17
N ALA A 119 -13.37 6.19 -3.43
CA ALA A 119 -14.70 6.58 -3.89
C ALA A 119 -15.70 5.40 -3.87
N ASN A 120 -15.25 4.21 -4.27
CA ASN A 120 -16.05 2.98 -4.25
C ASN A 120 -16.48 2.62 -2.81
N VAL A 121 -15.55 2.66 -1.86
CA VAL A 121 -15.85 2.38 -0.44
C VAL A 121 -16.79 3.42 0.17
N LYS A 122 -16.61 4.71 -0.14
CA LYS A 122 -17.50 5.79 0.33
C LYS A 122 -18.93 5.63 -0.18
N SER A 123 -19.11 5.16 -1.41
CA SER A 123 -20.43 5.03 -2.04
C SER A 123 -21.20 3.78 -1.56
N ALA A 124 -20.51 2.83 -0.94
CA ALA A 124 -21.09 1.61 -0.38
C ALA A 124 -21.44 1.71 1.11
N SER A 125 -21.11 2.84 1.76
CA SER A 125 -21.36 3.11 3.19
C SER A 125 -22.59 3.99 3.39
#